data_AF-A0A5F0LQL7-F1
#
_entry.id   AF-A0A5F0LQL7-F1
#
_cell.length_a   1.000
_cell.length_b   1.000
_cell.length_c   1.000
_cell.angle_alpha   90.00
_cell.angle_beta   90.00
_cell.angle_gamma   90.00
#
_symmetry.space_group_name_H-M   'P 1'
#
loop_
_entity.id
_entity.type
_entity.pdbx_description
1 polymer ?
#
loop_
_entity_poly.entity_id
_entity_poly.type
_entity_poly.pdbx_seq_one_letter_code
_entity_poly.pdbx_strand_id
1 'polypeptide(L)'
;MSKSKRPAGKAVSTSIPSDPSDSSLMPAGYDLDEALVDKLANLAVELATEDEASPDLPAKQRDLHRVITKSLRQQQDDVLYEALERARDQEAEAYPYLREKIEEAAETVFFTRNERSYEVNAFVIPMFVRTVGGLDAEQNFRDADAFTELTASIKEAQLESADAKVVLVSYAYHLDEIDAITYSHLEAMVRDAYAAMTDKKITETAAINRSMSSWPANRFGAEDTAVELRFLLGFALKTADDPFYTIPKDEAAMDAYFAVRAQRFQTWSEKVVPLVQRCLVTDGRQFDVHFLYQDLFHGGKERGIAEYFMLQMMSELDHGLQESGVDAQQTHAVMGPVDIEGEILLRVNIYNGETVVATAEKPLDGAGDLQVELDDTCDALLTMGLKSVALAEEFDADGNAVNVQPYADGSAA
;
A
#
# COMPACT_ATOMS: atom_id res chain seq x y z
N MET A 1 -77.99 7.95 -27.90
CA MET A 1 -78.42 9.09 -28.74
C MET A 1 -77.56 10.30 -28.41
N SER A 2 -77.24 11.14 -29.42
CA SER A 2 -77.10 12.62 -29.43
C SER A 2 -76.63 13.39 -28.16
N LYS A 3 -75.75 14.40 -28.19
CA LYS A 3 -74.93 15.14 -29.21
C LYS A 3 -73.75 15.76 -28.42
N SER A 4 -72.48 15.68 -28.83
CA SER A 4 -71.76 16.54 -29.81
C SER A 4 -71.85 18.07 -29.60
N LYS A 5 -70.72 18.72 -29.22
CA LYS A 5 -70.09 19.80 -30.01
C LYS A 5 -68.69 20.24 -29.53
N ARG A 6 -67.73 20.22 -30.47
CA ARG A 6 -66.45 21.02 -30.58
C ARG A 6 -66.76 22.40 -31.22
N PRO A 7 -65.82 23.34 -31.59
CA PRO A 7 -64.34 23.29 -31.80
C PRO A 7 -63.60 24.42 -31.02
N ALA A 8 -62.39 24.96 -31.30
CA ALA A 8 -61.35 24.85 -32.36
C ALA A 8 -59.95 25.26 -31.76
N GLY A 9 -58.80 25.35 -32.46
CA GLY A 9 -58.41 24.97 -33.82
C GLY A 9 -56.98 25.45 -34.20
N LYS A 10 -56.20 24.60 -34.90
CA LYS A 10 -54.96 24.82 -35.69
C LYS A 10 -54.10 26.10 -35.51
N ALA A 11 -52.79 25.88 -35.29
CA ALA A 11 -51.76 26.22 -36.28
C ALA A 11 -50.52 25.32 -36.13
N VAL A 12 -49.87 24.96 -37.23
CA VAL A 12 -48.52 24.36 -37.27
C VAL A 12 -47.60 25.41 -37.89
N SER A 13 -46.47 25.70 -37.25
CA SER A 13 -45.39 26.49 -37.83
C SER A 13 -44.07 25.78 -37.61
N THR A 14 -43.57 25.14 -38.66
CA THR A 14 -42.20 24.63 -38.74
C THR A 14 -41.22 25.78 -38.89
N SER A 15 -40.33 25.96 -37.91
CA SER A 15 -39.12 26.78 -38.04
C SER A 15 -38.01 26.20 -37.16
N ILE A 16 -37.11 25.44 -37.77
CA ILE A 16 -35.75 25.20 -37.24
C ILE A 16 -34.96 26.48 -37.58
N PRO A 17 -34.29 27.10 -36.60
CA PRO A 17 -32.84 26.97 -36.59
C PRO A 17 -32.17 26.85 -35.22
N SER A 18 -30.98 26.24 -35.27
CA SER A 18 -29.81 26.42 -34.39
C SER A 18 -29.92 26.09 -32.90
N ASP A 19 -29.15 25.08 -32.50
CA ASP A 19 -28.45 25.01 -31.20
C ASP A 19 -27.83 26.36 -30.82
N PRO A 20 -27.78 26.64 -29.52
CA PRO A 20 -26.47 26.77 -28.92
C PRO A 20 -26.32 25.91 -27.65
N SER A 21 -25.42 24.93 -27.72
CA SER A 21 -24.52 24.52 -26.63
C SER A 21 -25.10 24.57 -25.21
N ASP A 22 -25.90 23.57 -24.82
CA ASP A 22 -26.20 23.31 -23.42
C ASP A 22 -25.06 22.46 -22.80
N SER A 23 -23.91 23.11 -22.57
CA SER A 23 -22.74 22.53 -21.92
C SER A 23 -22.90 22.48 -20.40
N SER A 24 -24.01 21.89 -19.93
CA SER A 24 -24.43 21.88 -18.52
C SER A 24 -24.88 20.50 -18.04
N LEU A 25 -24.09 19.47 -18.40
CA LEU A 25 -24.15 18.12 -17.82
C LEU A 25 -22.77 17.69 -17.31
N MET A 26 -22.09 18.59 -16.61
CA MET A 26 -21.17 18.16 -15.55
C MET A 26 -22.01 17.71 -14.35
N PRO A 27 -21.70 16.59 -13.68
CA PRO A 27 -22.31 16.29 -12.39
C PRO A 27 -22.01 17.45 -11.41
N ALA A 28 -22.91 17.67 -10.45
CA ALA A 28 -22.75 18.74 -9.47
C ALA A 28 -21.38 18.61 -8.79
N GLY A 29 -20.60 19.69 -8.82
CA GLY A 29 -19.22 19.68 -8.31
C GLY A 29 -19.17 19.19 -6.87
N TYR A 30 -18.18 18.36 -6.58
CA TYR A 30 -17.78 18.05 -5.22
C TYR A 30 -17.31 19.37 -4.59
N ASP A 31 -18.07 19.87 -3.61
CA ASP A 31 -17.72 21.07 -2.86
C ASP A 31 -16.67 20.66 -1.82
N LEU A 32 -15.41 20.63 -2.26
CA LEU A 32 -14.26 20.31 -1.43
C LEU A 32 -14.19 21.31 -0.27
N ASP A 33 -14.05 20.83 0.97
CA ASP A 33 -14.00 21.70 2.14
C ASP A 33 -12.59 22.32 2.25
N GLU A 34 -12.31 23.31 1.41
CA GLU A 34 -11.06 24.08 1.34
C GLU A 34 -10.59 24.57 2.72
N ALA A 35 -11.52 24.98 3.58
CA ALA A 35 -11.22 25.43 4.93
C ALA A 35 -10.76 24.28 5.86
N LEU A 36 -11.17 23.05 5.58
CA LEU A 36 -10.73 21.84 6.26
C LEU A 36 -9.39 21.32 5.70
N VAL A 37 -9.18 21.41 4.38
CA VAL A 37 -7.89 21.16 3.70
C VAL A 37 -6.81 22.08 4.26
N ASP A 38 -7.02 23.40 4.19
CA ASP A 38 -6.09 24.40 4.75
C ASP A 38 -5.86 24.15 6.25
N LYS A 39 -6.89 23.78 7.01
CA LYS A 39 -6.71 23.51 8.45
C LYS A 39 -5.79 22.31 8.69
N LEU A 40 -5.94 21.21 7.95
CA LEU A 40 -5.12 20.02 8.10
C LEU A 40 -3.66 20.30 7.73
N ALA A 41 -3.43 20.91 6.56
CA ALA A 41 -2.09 21.24 6.08
C ALA A 41 -1.37 22.22 7.03
N ASN A 42 -2.02 23.31 7.45
CA ASN A 42 -1.41 24.27 8.37
C ASN A 42 -1.09 23.63 9.74
N LEU A 43 -1.95 22.76 10.27
CA LEU A 43 -1.66 22.04 11.52
C LEU A 43 -0.48 21.08 11.37
N ALA A 44 -0.31 20.45 10.21
CA ALA A 44 0.84 19.59 9.94
C ALA A 44 2.15 20.39 9.87
N VAL A 45 2.17 21.51 9.14
CA VAL A 45 3.33 22.42 9.07
C VAL A 45 3.70 22.96 10.45
N GLU A 46 2.71 23.40 11.24
CA GLU A 46 2.95 23.83 12.62
C GLU A 46 3.54 22.70 13.48
N LEU A 47 3.05 21.47 13.35
CA LEU A 47 3.46 20.34 14.19
C LEU A 47 4.81 19.72 13.80
N ALA A 48 5.13 19.69 12.51
CA ALA A 48 6.41 19.19 12.00
C ALA A 48 7.60 20.12 12.35
N THR A 49 7.32 21.39 12.66
CA THR A 49 8.32 22.41 13.01
C THR A 49 8.30 22.85 14.49
N GLU A 50 7.41 22.26 15.30
CA GLU A 50 7.27 22.59 16.73
C GLU A 50 8.37 21.92 17.58
N ASP A 51 8.92 22.65 18.56
CA ASP A 51 9.84 22.09 19.56
C ASP A 51 9.12 21.05 20.44
N GLU A 52 9.72 19.87 20.64
CA GLU A 52 9.20 18.83 21.56
C GLU A 52 8.94 19.34 22.98
N ALA A 53 9.69 20.36 23.42
CA ALA A 53 9.51 21.02 24.72
C ALA A 53 8.34 22.02 24.76
N SER A 54 7.65 22.25 23.64
CA SER A 54 6.55 23.22 23.54
C SER A 54 5.33 22.80 24.39
N PRO A 55 4.82 23.68 25.26
CA PRO A 55 3.68 23.36 26.12
C PRO A 55 2.36 23.20 25.35
N ASP A 56 2.27 23.75 24.13
CA ASP A 56 1.08 23.72 23.29
C ASP A 56 1.03 22.50 22.34
N LEU A 57 2.17 21.82 22.13
CA LEU A 57 2.30 20.63 21.28
C LEU A 57 1.24 19.54 21.59
N PRO A 58 0.97 19.14 22.85
CA PRO A 58 -0.06 18.15 23.15
C PRO A 58 -1.49 18.65 22.91
N ALA A 59 -1.71 19.96 22.81
CA ALA A 59 -3.01 20.52 22.44
C ALA A 59 -3.21 20.49 20.92
N LYS A 60 -2.18 20.89 20.14
CA LYS A 60 -2.17 20.85 18.67
C LYS A 60 -2.33 19.42 18.14
N GLN A 61 -1.53 18.46 18.62
CA GLN A 61 -1.61 17.04 18.24
C GLN A 61 -3.04 16.47 18.44
N ARG A 62 -3.67 16.79 19.58
CA ARG A 62 -5.05 16.35 19.87
C ARG A 62 -6.12 17.04 19.02
N ASP A 63 -5.86 18.22 18.45
CA ASP A 63 -6.78 18.82 17.49
C ASP A 63 -6.58 18.24 16.09
N LEU A 64 -5.33 18.05 15.64
CA LEU A 64 -5.05 17.37 14.36
C LEU A 64 -5.68 15.97 14.33
N HIS A 65 -5.38 15.11 15.32
CA HIS A 65 -5.96 13.77 15.40
C HIS A 65 -7.50 13.79 15.45
N ARG A 66 -8.11 14.76 16.16
CA ARG A 66 -9.57 14.94 16.18
C ARG A 66 -10.13 15.29 14.80
N VAL A 67 -9.45 16.14 14.03
CA VAL A 67 -9.86 16.50 12.67
C VAL A 67 -9.74 15.29 11.75
N ILE A 68 -8.59 14.61 11.74
CA ILE A 68 -8.35 13.39 10.94
C ILE A 68 -9.42 12.32 11.23
N THR A 69 -9.60 11.93 12.50
CA THR A 69 -10.63 10.94 12.88
C THR A 69 -12.06 11.37 12.53
N LYS A 70 -12.33 12.68 12.46
CA LYS A 70 -13.62 13.20 11.99
C LYS A 70 -13.75 13.01 10.47
N SER A 71 -12.75 13.41 9.69
CA SER A 71 -12.74 13.26 8.22
C SER A 71 -12.88 11.80 7.79
N LEU A 72 -12.12 10.88 8.42
CA LEU A 72 -12.21 9.43 8.17
C LEU A 72 -13.64 8.89 8.37
N ARG A 73 -14.27 9.23 9.51
CA ARG A 73 -15.66 8.83 9.81
C ARG A 73 -16.70 9.48 8.90
N GLN A 74 -16.36 10.59 8.26
CA GLN A 74 -17.21 11.29 7.29
C GLN A 74 -16.90 10.90 5.83
N GLN A 75 -15.96 9.97 5.60
CA GLN A 75 -15.52 9.51 4.28
C GLN A 75 -15.05 10.66 3.39
N GLN A 76 -14.30 11.60 3.98
CA GLN A 76 -13.75 12.77 3.30
C GLN A 76 -12.31 12.48 2.81
N ASP A 77 -12.11 11.38 2.09
CA ASP A 77 -10.79 10.98 1.57
C ASP A 77 -10.20 12.06 0.65
N ASP A 78 -11.00 12.68 -0.22
CA ASP A 78 -10.58 13.79 -1.08
C ASP A 78 -9.93 14.95 -0.29
N VAL A 79 -10.47 15.27 0.89
CA VAL A 79 -9.93 16.31 1.78
C VAL A 79 -8.62 15.87 2.45
N LEU A 80 -8.45 14.57 2.72
CA LEU A 80 -7.22 14.02 3.29
C LEU A 80 -6.09 14.00 2.25
N TYR A 81 -6.38 13.59 1.02
CA TYR A 81 -5.41 13.57 -0.07
C TYR A 81 -5.02 15.00 -0.52
N GLU A 82 -5.98 15.92 -0.67
CA GLU A 82 -5.65 17.32 -0.96
C GLU A 82 -4.83 17.94 0.18
N ALA A 83 -5.15 17.67 1.45
CA ALA A 83 -4.37 18.19 2.58
C ALA A 83 -2.93 17.67 2.60
N LEU A 84 -2.68 16.45 2.10
CA LEU A 84 -1.35 15.86 1.96
C LEU A 84 -0.55 16.55 0.85
N GLU A 85 -1.12 16.72 -0.34
CA GLU A 85 -0.53 17.50 -1.45
C GLU A 85 -0.22 18.94 -1.01
N ARG A 86 -1.21 19.58 -0.36
CA ARG A 86 -1.11 20.93 0.18
C ARG A 86 -0.03 21.07 1.27
N ALA A 87 0.27 20.02 2.03
CA ALA A 87 1.34 20.00 3.03
C ALA A 87 2.72 19.82 2.39
N ARG A 88 2.84 18.91 1.40
CA ARG A 88 4.04 18.65 0.60
C ARG A 88 4.58 19.93 -0.04
N ASP A 89 3.68 20.76 -0.56
CA ASP A 89 4.03 22.02 -1.24
C ASP A 89 4.40 23.16 -0.27
N GLN A 90 4.18 23.01 1.05
CA GLN A 90 4.42 24.05 2.05
C GLN A 90 5.70 23.87 2.85
N GLU A 91 5.99 22.64 3.31
CA GLU A 91 7.15 22.33 4.15
C GLU A 91 7.49 20.84 4.00
N ALA A 92 8.77 20.52 3.83
CA ALA A 92 9.21 19.17 3.45
C ALA A 92 8.78 18.10 4.48
N GLU A 93 8.90 18.43 5.78
CA GLU A 93 8.57 17.55 6.89
C GLU A 93 7.04 17.45 7.17
N ALA A 94 6.23 18.36 6.62
CA ALA A 94 4.80 18.40 6.93
C ALA A 94 4.00 17.28 6.26
N TYR A 95 4.40 16.87 5.04
CA TYR A 95 3.79 15.76 4.32
C TYR A 95 4.00 14.39 5.01
N PRO A 96 5.24 13.93 5.30
CA PRO A 96 5.45 12.66 5.99
C PRO A 96 4.80 12.65 7.37
N TYR A 97 4.87 13.76 8.11
CA TYR A 97 4.17 13.90 9.40
C TYR A 97 2.65 13.75 9.27
N LEU A 98 2.02 14.41 8.29
CA LEU A 98 0.58 14.31 8.09
C LEU A 98 0.16 12.90 7.61
N ARG A 99 0.95 12.29 6.71
CA ARG A 99 0.74 10.93 6.20
C ARG A 99 0.73 9.94 7.37
N GLU A 100 1.77 9.94 8.19
CA GLU A 100 1.89 9.09 9.39
C GLU A 100 0.66 9.21 10.30
N LYS A 101 0.16 10.44 10.54
CA LYS A 101 -0.98 10.68 11.45
C LYS A 101 -2.35 10.39 10.84
N ILE A 102 -2.47 10.37 9.51
CA ILE A 102 -3.66 9.85 8.83
C ILE A 102 -3.66 8.33 8.86
N GLU A 103 -2.53 7.70 8.56
CA GLU A 103 -2.33 6.25 8.52
C GLU A 103 -2.55 5.61 9.90
N GLU A 104 -1.88 6.14 10.94
CA GLU A 104 -2.06 5.72 12.35
C GLU A 104 -3.55 5.73 12.75
N ALA A 105 -4.28 6.78 12.36
CA ALA A 105 -5.70 6.95 12.71
C ALA A 105 -6.67 6.14 11.84
N ALA A 106 -6.26 5.74 10.64
CA ALA A 106 -7.04 4.90 9.72
C ALA A 106 -6.92 3.42 10.09
N GLU A 107 -5.70 2.96 10.39
CA GLU A 107 -5.43 1.56 10.64
C GLU A 107 -5.55 1.15 12.11
N THR A 108 -5.38 2.09 13.07
CA THR A 108 -5.48 1.83 14.51
C THR A 108 -6.58 2.63 15.19
N VAL A 109 -7.60 1.94 15.73
CA VAL A 109 -8.77 2.57 16.36
C VAL A 109 -8.97 2.10 17.81
N PHE A 110 -9.05 3.05 18.72
CA PHE A 110 -9.32 2.82 20.14
C PHE A 110 -10.81 2.80 20.49
N PHE A 111 -11.21 1.87 21.36
CA PHE A 111 -12.58 1.68 21.83
C PHE A 111 -12.64 1.49 23.35
N THR A 112 -13.47 2.28 24.04
CA THR A 112 -13.70 2.11 25.47
C THR A 112 -14.94 1.24 25.72
N ARG A 113 -14.80 0.14 26.46
CA ARG A 113 -15.91 -0.75 26.84
C ARG A 113 -15.74 -1.23 28.28
N ASN A 114 -16.76 -1.01 29.12
CA ASN A 114 -16.75 -1.37 30.55
C ASN A 114 -15.50 -0.86 31.28
N GLU A 115 -15.20 0.43 31.15
CA GLU A 115 -14.02 1.11 31.75
C GLU A 115 -12.64 0.65 31.23
N ARG A 116 -12.57 -0.40 30.40
CA ARG A 116 -11.33 -0.85 29.75
C ARG A 116 -11.16 -0.23 28.37
N SER A 117 -9.93 0.16 28.04
CA SER A 117 -9.53 0.59 26.70
C SER A 117 -9.07 -0.60 25.87
N TYR A 118 -9.59 -0.69 24.65
CA TYR A 118 -9.24 -1.67 23.64
C TYR A 118 -8.68 -0.95 22.43
N GLU A 119 -7.77 -1.61 21.73
CA GLU A 119 -7.18 -1.17 20.48
C GLU A 119 -7.48 -2.23 19.43
N VAL A 120 -7.92 -1.80 18.25
CA VAL A 120 -7.94 -2.65 17.06
C VAL A 120 -7.03 -2.04 16.03
N ASN A 121 -6.07 -2.82 15.55
CA ASN A 121 -5.27 -2.47 14.39
C ASN A 121 -5.60 -3.39 13.21
N ALA A 122 -5.56 -2.86 11.99
CA ALA A 122 -5.35 -3.64 10.78
C ALA A 122 -3.87 -4.04 10.67
N PHE A 123 -3.58 -5.13 9.95
CA PHE A 123 -2.23 -5.55 9.60
C PHE A 123 -2.25 -6.32 8.29
N VAL A 124 -1.14 -6.30 7.54
CA VAL A 124 -0.98 -7.15 6.35
C VAL A 124 0.27 -8.01 6.43
N ILE A 125 0.20 -9.16 5.77
CA ILE A 125 1.36 -10.02 5.50
C ILE A 125 1.47 -10.13 3.98
N PRO A 126 2.39 -9.39 3.34
CA PRO A 126 2.67 -9.51 1.92
C PRO A 126 3.33 -10.86 1.64
N MET A 127 2.99 -11.47 0.51
CA MET A 127 3.54 -12.75 0.10
C MET A 127 3.71 -12.82 -1.42
N PHE A 128 4.90 -13.23 -1.86
CA PHE A 128 5.16 -13.59 -3.25
C PHE A 128 4.83 -15.06 -3.43
N VAL A 129 3.74 -15.32 -4.15
CA VAL A 129 3.25 -16.66 -4.42
C VAL A 129 3.77 -17.09 -5.78
N ARG A 130 4.58 -18.16 -5.81
CA ARG A 130 5.12 -18.75 -7.03
C ARG A 130 4.35 -20.00 -7.39
N THR A 131 3.80 -20.06 -8.61
CA THR A 131 3.05 -21.23 -9.11
C THR A 131 3.34 -21.50 -10.58
N VAL A 132 3.03 -22.71 -11.04
CA VAL A 132 2.94 -23.00 -12.48
C VAL A 132 1.52 -22.65 -12.94
N GLY A 133 1.41 -21.81 -13.98
CA GLY A 133 0.15 -21.39 -14.59
C GLY A 133 -0.64 -20.31 -13.85
N GLY A 134 -0.08 -19.67 -12.82
CA GLY A 134 -0.70 -18.54 -12.10
C GLY A 134 -1.90 -18.90 -11.21
N LEU A 135 -2.18 -18.07 -10.21
CA LEU A 135 -3.26 -18.30 -9.26
C LEU A 135 -4.65 -18.27 -9.91
N ASP A 136 -5.58 -18.96 -9.26
CA ASP A 136 -6.97 -19.11 -9.71
C ASP A 136 -7.92 -18.57 -8.64
N ALA A 137 -8.67 -17.52 -9.00
CA ALA A 137 -9.61 -16.87 -8.09
C ALA A 137 -10.73 -17.80 -7.62
N GLU A 138 -11.07 -18.85 -8.38
CA GLU A 138 -12.07 -19.82 -7.95
C GLU A 138 -11.56 -20.73 -6.80
N GLN A 139 -10.24 -20.89 -6.67
CA GLN A 139 -9.59 -21.73 -5.64
C GLN A 139 -9.30 -20.98 -4.33
N ASN A 140 -9.37 -19.64 -4.36
CA ASN A 140 -9.04 -18.74 -3.26
C ASN A 140 -9.80 -19.06 -1.95
N PHE A 141 -9.04 -19.39 -0.90
CA PHE A 141 -9.46 -19.75 0.47
C PHE A 141 -10.63 -20.75 0.57
N ARG A 142 -10.64 -21.79 -0.27
CA ARG A 142 -11.67 -22.86 -0.23
C ARG A 142 -11.51 -23.86 0.92
N ASP A 143 -10.30 -24.06 1.42
CA ASP A 143 -10.03 -24.99 2.54
C ASP A 143 -10.20 -24.29 3.89
N ALA A 144 -11.42 -24.37 4.44
CA ALA A 144 -11.79 -23.72 5.71
C ALA A 144 -11.01 -24.26 6.93
N ASP A 145 -10.58 -25.52 6.90
CA ASP A 145 -9.78 -26.11 7.98
C ASP A 145 -8.35 -25.55 7.95
N ALA A 146 -7.73 -25.49 6.76
CA ALA A 146 -6.42 -24.85 6.56
C ALA A 146 -6.44 -23.37 6.96
N PHE A 147 -7.49 -22.64 6.59
CA PHE A 147 -7.67 -21.24 6.96
C PHE A 147 -7.82 -21.03 8.47
N THR A 148 -8.56 -21.92 9.14
CA THR A 148 -8.72 -21.89 10.60
C THR A 148 -7.38 -22.15 11.31
N GLU A 149 -6.62 -23.13 10.84
CA GLU A 149 -5.28 -23.44 11.37
C GLU A 149 -4.29 -22.30 11.11
N LEU A 150 -4.31 -21.70 9.91
CA LEU A 150 -3.50 -20.53 9.56
C LEU A 150 -3.79 -19.34 10.48
N THR A 151 -5.07 -19.03 10.71
CA THR A 151 -5.47 -17.93 11.59
C THR A 151 -5.03 -18.18 13.05
N ALA A 152 -5.16 -19.42 13.54
CA ALA A 152 -4.70 -19.79 14.88
C ALA A 152 -3.17 -19.69 15.03
N SER A 153 -2.42 -20.05 13.97
CA SER A 153 -0.97 -20.14 13.99
C SER A 153 -0.25 -18.82 14.34
N ILE A 154 -0.85 -17.66 14.03
CA ILE A 154 -0.31 -16.32 14.35
C ILE A 154 -0.11 -16.15 15.86
N LYS A 155 -1.09 -16.63 16.66
CA LYS A 155 -1.00 -16.62 18.12
C LYS A 155 -0.11 -17.73 18.66
N GLU A 156 -0.13 -18.91 18.05
CA GLU A 156 0.76 -20.01 18.44
C GLU A 156 2.25 -19.65 18.30
N ALA A 157 2.59 -18.93 17.24
CA ALA A 157 3.95 -18.44 16.97
C ALA A 157 4.32 -17.18 17.77
N GLN A 158 3.40 -16.64 18.59
CA GLN A 158 3.62 -15.43 19.39
C GLN A 158 3.99 -14.20 18.54
N LEU A 159 3.37 -14.06 17.36
CA LEU A 159 3.37 -12.82 16.58
C LEU A 159 2.41 -11.79 17.20
N GLU A 160 1.31 -12.31 17.75
CA GLU A 160 0.30 -11.59 18.52
C GLU A 160 0.19 -12.11 19.96
N SER A 161 -0.32 -11.27 20.87
CA SER A 161 -0.48 -11.62 22.29
C SER A 161 -1.42 -12.80 22.51
N ALA A 162 -1.14 -13.60 23.54
CA ALA A 162 -1.98 -14.73 23.93
C ALA A 162 -3.41 -14.32 24.32
N ASP A 163 -3.60 -13.09 24.80
CA ASP A 163 -4.91 -12.54 25.19
C ASP A 163 -5.59 -11.72 24.06
N ALA A 164 -4.86 -11.35 23.01
CA ALA A 164 -5.43 -10.68 21.85
C ALA A 164 -6.40 -11.58 21.07
N LYS A 165 -7.36 -10.99 20.38
CA LYS A 165 -8.15 -11.65 19.34
C LYS A 165 -7.56 -11.30 17.99
N VAL A 166 -7.33 -12.30 17.16
CA VAL A 166 -6.81 -12.15 15.81
C VAL A 166 -7.82 -12.75 14.86
N VAL A 167 -8.11 -12.04 13.77
CA VAL A 167 -8.89 -12.53 12.65
C VAL A 167 -8.14 -12.23 11.35
N LEU A 168 -8.15 -13.17 10.42
CA LEU A 168 -7.77 -12.93 9.02
C LEU A 168 -9.04 -12.77 8.18
N VAL A 169 -8.94 -12.04 7.08
CA VAL A 169 -9.92 -12.14 6.00
C VAL A 169 -9.62 -13.43 5.23
N SER A 170 -10.67 -14.20 4.91
CA SER A 170 -10.57 -15.47 4.18
C SER A 170 -10.40 -15.23 2.67
N TYR A 171 -9.37 -14.47 2.30
CA TYR A 171 -9.11 -13.96 0.96
C TYR A 171 -7.66 -13.50 0.84
N ALA A 172 -6.94 -13.95 -0.20
CA ALA A 172 -5.69 -13.29 -0.59
C ALA A 172 -6.02 -12.10 -1.50
N TYR A 173 -5.63 -10.90 -1.09
CA TYR A 173 -5.85 -9.69 -1.88
C TYR A 173 -4.82 -9.59 -3.01
N HIS A 174 -5.27 -9.13 -4.19
CA HIS A 174 -4.40 -8.63 -5.25
C HIS A 174 -3.80 -7.26 -4.89
N LEU A 175 -2.74 -6.85 -5.59
CA LEU A 175 -2.16 -5.51 -5.48
C LEU A 175 -3.23 -4.42 -5.67
N ASP A 176 -3.91 -4.39 -6.82
CA ASP A 176 -4.99 -3.43 -7.14
C ASP A 176 -6.09 -3.35 -6.06
N GLU A 177 -6.33 -4.44 -5.33
CA GLU A 177 -7.36 -4.50 -4.29
C GLU A 177 -6.88 -3.93 -2.95
N ILE A 178 -5.61 -4.14 -2.58
CA ILE A 178 -4.99 -3.45 -1.44
C ILE A 178 -4.79 -1.97 -1.76
N ASP A 179 -4.44 -1.64 -3.00
CA ASP A 179 -4.15 -0.27 -3.39
C ASP A 179 -5.40 0.62 -3.37
N ALA A 180 -6.54 0.08 -3.82
CA ALA A 180 -7.83 0.75 -3.80
C ALA A 180 -8.46 0.97 -2.40
N ILE A 181 -7.85 0.48 -1.30
CA ILE A 181 -8.34 0.73 0.06
C ILE A 181 -7.90 2.13 0.50
N THR A 182 -8.84 3.09 0.48
CA THR A 182 -8.61 4.45 0.99
C THR A 182 -8.55 4.48 2.52
N TYR A 183 -8.01 5.56 3.08
CA TYR A 183 -7.89 5.76 4.54
C TYR A 183 -9.26 5.60 5.25
N SER A 184 -10.33 6.21 4.74
CA SER A 184 -11.67 6.09 5.35
C SER A 184 -12.29 4.70 5.16
N HIS A 185 -11.93 3.97 4.10
CA HIS A 185 -12.35 2.58 3.91
C HIS A 185 -11.66 1.68 4.95
N LEU A 186 -10.36 1.84 5.16
CA LEU A 186 -9.62 1.10 6.18
C LEU A 186 -10.17 1.34 7.60
N GLU A 187 -10.46 2.60 7.97
CA GLU A 187 -11.07 2.94 9.27
C GLU A 187 -12.41 2.22 9.47
N ALA A 188 -13.24 2.18 8.42
CA ALA A 188 -14.50 1.46 8.44
C ALA A 188 -14.31 -0.07 8.55
N MET A 189 -13.27 -0.63 7.94
CA MET A 189 -12.92 -2.06 8.05
C MET A 189 -12.44 -2.42 9.47
N VAL A 190 -11.66 -1.56 10.12
CA VAL A 190 -11.25 -1.72 11.53
C VAL A 190 -12.48 -1.68 12.45
N ARG A 191 -13.48 -0.84 12.16
CA ARG A 191 -14.77 -0.80 12.88
C ARG A 191 -15.60 -2.07 12.70
N ASP A 192 -15.69 -2.58 11.48
CA ASP A 192 -16.35 -3.86 11.19
C ASP A 192 -15.68 -5.01 11.97
N ALA A 193 -14.34 -5.05 11.96
CA ALA A 193 -13.56 -6.06 12.67
C ALA A 193 -13.77 -5.98 14.20
N TYR A 194 -13.80 -4.77 14.79
CA TYR A 194 -14.14 -4.58 16.20
C TYR A 194 -15.54 -5.12 16.54
N ALA A 195 -16.53 -4.83 15.71
CA ALA A 195 -17.89 -5.30 15.93
C ALA A 195 -17.96 -6.84 15.83
N ALA A 196 -17.41 -7.43 14.77
CA ALA A 196 -17.34 -8.88 14.58
C ALA A 196 -16.60 -9.61 15.72
N MET A 197 -15.50 -9.03 16.25
CA MET A 197 -14.73 -9.64 17.34
C MET A 197 -15.36 -9.47 18.73
N THR A 198 -16.28 -8.52 18.93
CA THR A 198 -16.80 -8.17 20.27
C THR A 198 -18.30 -8.34 20.49
N ASP A 199 -19.08 -8.56 19.42
CA ASP A 199 -20.48 -8.94 19.53
C ASP A 199 -20.68 -10.45 19.68
N LYS A 200 -21.85 -10.82 20.23
CA LYS A 200 -22.28 -12.22 20.40
C LYS A 200 -23.21 -12.70 19.28
N LYS A 201 -23.42 -11.88 18.26
CA LYS A 201 -24.23 -12.16 17.08
C LYS A 201 -23.33 -12.09 15.86
N ILE A 202 -23.75 -12.72 14.77
CA ILE A 202 -23.16 -12.47 13.46
C ILE A 202 -23.44 -11.00 13.12
N THR A 203 -22.38 -10.23 12.92
CA THR A 203 -22.43 -8.83 12.48
C THR A 203 -21.97 -8.78 11.02
N GLU A 204 -22.66 -7.98 10.19
CA GLU A 204 -22.26 -7.79 8.79
C GLU A 204 -20.99 -6.94 8.72
N THR A 205 -19.98 -7.44 7.99
CA THR A 205 -18.70 -6.75 7.77
C THR A 205 -18.71 -6.06 6.39
N ALA A 206 -19.59 -5.06 6.24
CA ALA A 206 -19.90 -4.46 4.96
C ALA A 206 -18.74 -3.71 4.29
N ALA A 207 -17.81 -3.11 5.06
CA ALA A 207 -16.60 -2.48 4.55
C ALA A 207 -15.57 -3.53 4.12
N ILE A 208 -15.35 -4.58 4.92
CA ILE A 208 -14.45 -5.70 4.56
C ILE A 208 -14.98 -6.45 3.33
N ASN A 209 -16.30 -6.56 3.18
CA ASN A 209 -16.90 -7.18 1.98
C ASN A 209 -16.80 -6.29 0.73
N ARG A 210 -16.54 -4.98 0.87
CA ARG A 210 -16.32 -4.05 -0.25
C ARG A 210 -14.86 -3.91 -0.67
N SER A 211 -13.89 -4.28 0.19
CA SER A 211 -12.47 -4.28 -0.19
C SER A 211 -12.09 -5.50 -1.04
N MET A 212 -12.89 -6.56 -1.03
CA MET A 212 -12.73 -7.72 -1.91
C MET A 212 -13.45 -7.47 -3.24
N SER A 213 -12.74 -7.64 -4.36
CA SER A 213 -13.29 -7.53 -5.71
C SER A 213 -13.23 -8.91 -6.41
N SER A 214 -12.87 -8.96 -7.68
CA SER A 214 -12.44 -10.18 -8.36
C SER A 214 -11.04 -9.92 -8.92
N TRP A 215 -10.11 -10.85 -8.69
CA TRP A 215 -8.76 -10.74 -9.23
C TRP A 215 -8.78 -10.49 -10.75
N PRO A 216 -7.80 -9.75 -11.29
CA PRO A 216 -7.61 -9.64 -12.73
C PRO A 216 -7.54 -11.03 -13.39
N ALA A 217 -8.01 -11.12 -14.64
CA ALA A 217 -7.93 -12.36 -15.40
C ALA A 217 -6.48 -12.84 -15.50
N ASN A 218 -6.22 -14.08 -15.09
CA ASN A 218 -4.91 -14.70 -15.13
C ASN A 218 -4.34 -14.65 -16.56
N ARG A 219 -3.14 -14.09 -16.70
CA ARG A 219 -2.45 -13.85 -17.98
C ARG A 219 -1.36 -14.89 -18.27
N PHE A 220 -1.01 -15.73 -17.30
CA PHE A 220 0.03 -16.75 -17.42
C PHE A 220 -0.46 -17.93 -18.25
N GLY A 221 0.38 -18.42 -19.16
CA GLY A 221 0.19 -19.69 -19.86
C GLY A 221 0.30 -20.87 -18.88
N ALA A 222 -0.32 -22.00 -19.20
CA ALA A 222 -0.43 -23.15 -18.30
C ALA A 222 0.92 -23.74 -17.82
N GLU A 223 2.02 -23.49 -18.53
CA GLU A 223 3.37 -23.96 -18.22
C GLU A 223 4.28 -22.83 -17.69
N ASP A 224 3.79 -21.59 -17.62
CA ASP A 224 4.58 -20.42 -17.20
C ASP A 224 4.80 -20.46 -15.68
N THR A 225 6.00 -20.06 -15.24
CA THR A 225 6.25 -19.84 -13.80
C THR A 225 5.78 -18.44 -13.44
N ALA A 226 4.61 -18.35 -12.81
CA ALA A 226 4.06 -17.12 -12.27
C ALA A 226 4.72 -16.78 -10.92
N VAL A 227 4.93 -15.49 -10.69
CA VAL A 227 5.23 -14.91 -9.37
C VAL A 227 4.25 -13.76 -9.16
N GLU A 228 3.45 -13.84 -8.10
CA GLU A 228 2.36 -12.89 -7.84
C GLU A 228 2.46 -12.35 -6.42
N LEU A 229 2.52 -11.02 -6.28
CA LEU A 229 2.33 -10.36 -4.99
C LEU A 229 0.88 -10.51 -4.56
N ARG A 230 0.67 -11.03 -3.35
CA ARG A 230 -0.62 -11.15 -2.68
C ARG A 230 -0.49 -10.71 -1.24
N PHE A 231 -1.61 -10.35 -0.61
CA PHE A 231 -1.61 -9.94 0.79
C PHE A 231 -2.63 -10.74 1.62
N LEU A 232 -2.20 -11.21 2.78
CA LEU A 232 -3.11 -11.65 3.84
C LEU A 232 -3.46 -10.44 4.70
N LEU A 233 -4.72 -10.02 4.68
CA LEU A 233 -5.22 -8.93 5.53
C LEU A 233 -5.79 -9.49 6.83
N GLY A 234 -5.43 -8.89 7.96
CA GLY A 234 -5.92 -9.26 9.27
C GLY A 234 -6.20 -8.08 10.19
N PHE A 235 -6.83 -8.38 11.32
CA PHE A 235 -7.12 -7.43 12.38
C PHE A 235 -6.79 -8.05 13.73
N ALA A 236 -6.12 -7.28 14.59
CA ALA A 236 -5.82 -7.67 15.96
C ALA A 236 -6.55 -6.75 16.94
N LEU A 237 -7.42 -7.32 17.78
CA LEU A 237 -8.05 -6.66 18.91
C LEU A 237 -7.30 -7.02 20.19
N LYS A 238 -6.66 -6.03 20.77
CA LYS A 238 -5.89 -6.13 22.01
C LYS A 238 -6.37 -5.11 23.04
N THR A 239 -5.83 -5.18 24.25
CA THR A 239 -6.09 -4.17 25.28
C THR A 239 -4.96 -3.15 25.24
N ALA A 240 -5.28 -1.86 25.35
CA ALA A 240 -4.29 -0.79 25.16
C ALA A 240 -3.14 -0.78 26.19
N ASP A 241 -3.26 -1.62 27.23
CA ASP A 241 -2.29 -1.85 28.30
C ASP A 241 -1.57 -3.22 28.20
N ASP A 242 -1.68 -3.94 27.07
CA ASP A 242 -1.09 -5.28 26.91
C ASP A 242 0.46 -5.20 26.85
N PRO A 243 1.18 -5.81 27.82
CA PRO A 243 2.64 -5.71 27.92
C PRO A 243 3.38 -6.38 26.76
N PHE A 244 2.72 -7.25 25.98
CA PHE A 244 3.33 -7.87 24.79
C PHE A 244 3.75 -6.84 23.73
N TYR A 245 3.06 -5.70 23.67
CA TYR A 245 3.29 -4.63 22.68
C TYR A 245 4.09 -3.45 23.27
N THR A 246 4.55 -3.55 24.52
CA THR A 246 5.35 -2.50 25.15
C THR A 246 6.80 -2.55 24.63
N ILE A 247 7.11 -1.67 23.68
CA ILE A 247 8.46 -1.50 23.14
C ILE A 247 9.38 -0.92 24.23
N PRO A 248 10.55 -1.52 24.50
CA PRO A 248 11.55 -0.98 25.43
C PRO A 248 12.08 0.40 25.00
N LYS A 249 12.36 1.28 25.96
CA LYS A 249 12.95 2.62 25.69
C LYS A 249 14.47 2.62 25.57
N ASP A 250 15.12 1.54 25.95
CA ASP A 250 16.56 1.35 25.83
C ASP A 250 16.84 0.72 24.47
N GLU A 251 17.74 1.33 23.70
CA GLU A 251 18.06 0.98 22.30
C GLU A 251 18.43 -0.50 22.15
N ALA A 252 19.38 -1.00 22.95
CA ALA A 252 19.80 -2.40 22.89
C ALA A 252 18.67 -3.38 23.31
N ALA A 253 17.79 -2.97 24.22
CA ALA A 253 16.59 -3.75 24.56
C ALA A 253 15.51 -3.69 23.46
N MET A 254 15.42 -2.59 22.72
CA MET A 254 14.52 -2.40 21.58
C MET A 254 14.96 -3.28 20.40
N ASP A 255 16.25 -3.29 20.07
CA ASP A 255 16.84 -4.18 19.06
C ASP A 255 16.58 -5.65 19.40
N ALA A 256 16.84 -6.04 20.65
CA ALA A 256 16.59 -7.41 21.12
C ALA A 256 15.10 -7.78 21.07
N TYR A 257 14.19 -6.83 21.33
CA TYR A 257 12.74 -7.03 21.21
C TYR A 257 12.34 -7.27 19.75
N PHE A 258 12.79 -6.44 18.81
CA PHE A 258 12.47 -6.60 17.39
C PHE A 258 13.14 -7.82 16.76
N ALA A 259 14.39 -8.13 17.09
CA ALA A 259 15.08 -9.34 16.62
C ALA A 259 14.34 -10.63 17.03
N VAL A 260 13.79 -10.69 18.24
CA VAL A 260 12.96 -11.83 18.69
C VAL A 260 11.64 -11.91 17.91
N ARG A 261 11.01 -10.77 17.58
CA ARG A 261 9.79 -10.75 16.74
C ARG A 261 10.08 -11.21 15.31
N ALA A 262 11.14 -10.69 14.68
CA ALA A 262 11.59 -11.09 13.36
C ALA A 262 11.89 -12.60 13.29
N GLN A 263 12.61 -13.14 14.28
CA GLN A 263 12.90 -14.57 14.34
C GLN A 263 11.64 -15.44 14.45
N ARG A 264 10.65 -15.02 15.26
CA ARG A 264 9.35 -15.71 15.35
C ARG A 264 8.60 -15.68 14.02
N PHE A 265 8.61 -14.53 13.33
CA PHE A 265 7.98 -14.39 12.03
C PHE A 265 8.63 -15.32 11.00
N GLN A 266 9.96 -15.37 10.92
CA GLN A 266 10.68 -16.27 10.02
C GLN A 266 10.36 -17.75 10.30
N THR A 267 10.32 -18.17 11.57
CA THR A 267 9.94 -19.56 11.91
C THR A 267 8.46 -19.85 11.64
N TRP A 268 7.60 -18.84 11.75
CA TRP A 268 6.18 -18.94 11.39
C TRP A 268 5.99 -19.08 9.88
N SER A 269 6.65 -18.24 9.08
CA SER A 269 6.50 -18.20 7.62
C SER A 269 6.89 -19.53 6.97
N GLU A 270 7.99 -20.14 7.42
CA GLU A 270 8.38 -21.51 7.03
C GLU A 270 7.33 -22.56 7.42
N LYS A 271 6.77 -22.48 8.64
CA LYS A 271 5.79 -23.46 9.17
C LYS A 271 4.47 -23.43 8.40
N VAL A 272 4.00 -22.26 7.96
CA VAL A 272 2.64 -22.08 7.41
C VAL A 272 2.51 -22.29 5.90
N VAL A 273 3.62 -22.45 5.15
CA VAL A 273 3.61 -22.74 3.70
C VAL A 273 2.56 -23.78 3.30
N PRO A 274 2.43 -24.96 3.96
CA PRO A 274 1.45 -25.98 3.55
C PRO A 274 -0.01 -25.57 3.80
N LEU A 275 -0.26 -24.67 4.75
CA LEU A 275 -1.60 -24.14 5.04
C LEU A 275 -2.01 -23.12 3.97
N VAL A 276 -1.10 -22.21 3.60
CA VAL A 276 -1.34 -21.23 2.54
C VAL A 276 -1.45 -21.92 1.17
N GLN A 277 -0.66 -22.96 0.89
CA GLN A 277 -0.82 -23.80 -0.30
C GLN A 277 -2.25 -24.37 -0.38
N ARG A 278 -2.75 -25.01 0.68
CA ARG A 278 -4.14 -25.54 0.73
C ARG A 278 -5.20 -24.45 0.57
N CYS A 279 -4.91 -23.22 0.98
CA CYS A 279 -5.82 -22.09 0.81
C CYS A 279 -5.82 -21.52 -0.62
N LEU A 280 -4.73 -21.64 -1.39
CA LEU A 280 -4.61 -20.98 -2.71
C LEU A 280 -4.59 -21.95 -3.91
N VAL A 281 -4.29 -23.22 -3.67
CA VAL A 281 -4.07 -24.23 -4.72
C VAL A 281 -4.72 -25.55 -4.32
N THR A 282 -5.65 -26.03 -5.15
CA THR A 282 -6.46 -27.25 -4.90
C THR A 282 -6.16 -28.41 -5.85
N ASP A 283 -5.45 -28.15 -6.95
CA ASP A 283 -5.09 -29.12 -8.00
C ASP A 283 -3.77 -29.87 -7.75
N GLY A 284 -3.00 -29.46 -6.74
CA GLY A 284 -1.73 -30.09 -6.35
C GLY A 284 -0.53 -29.71 -7.22
N ARG A 285 -0.61 -28.64 -8.02
CA ARG A 285 0.55 -28.12 -8.77
C ARG A 285 1.65 -27.58 -7.85
N GLN A 286 2.82 -27.33 -8.44
CA GLN A 286 3.95 -26.72 -7.73
C GLN A 286 3.55 -25.35 -7.19
N PHE A 287 3.88 -25.14 -5.92
CA PHE A 287 3.59 -23.95 -5.14
C PHE A 287 4.78 -23.69 -4.24
N ASP A 288 5.20 -22.43 -4.20
CA ASP A 288 6.18 -21.89 -3.28
C ASP A 288 5.69 -20.50 -2.85
N VAL A 289 6.04 -20.06 -1.64
CA VAL A 289 5.60 -18.76 -1.13
C VAL A 289 6.65 -18.14 -0.21
N HIS A 290 7.06 -16.92 -0.55
CA HIS A 290 7.93 -16.11 0.27
C HIS A 290 7.11 -15.00 0.95
N PHE A 291 7.18 -14.91 2.28
CA PHE A 291 6.46 -13.89 3.04
C PHE A 291 7.38 -12.72 3.40
N LEU A 292 6.92 -11.49 3.20
CA LEU A 292 7.57 -10.32 3.78
C LEU A 292 7.09 -10.15 5.23
N TYR A 293 7.93 -9.50 6.05
CA TYR A 293 7.63 -9.31 7.48
C TYR A 293 6.30 -8.58 7.69
N GLN A 294 5.44 -9.17 8.53
CA GLN A 294 4.15 -8.62 8.95
C GLN A 294 4.32 -7.20 9.48
N ASP A 295 3.47 -6.30 9.03
CA ASP A 295 3.41 -4.94 9.55
C ASP A 295 1.96 -4.46 9.71
N LEU A 296 1.79 -3.24 10.23
CA LEU A 296 0.52 -2.53 10.08
C LEU A 296 0.17 -2.34 8.59
N PHE A 297 -1.07 -1.95 8.29
CA PHE A 297 -1.61 -2.01 6.94
C PHE A 297 -0.78 -1.19 5.95
N HIS A 298 -0.43 0.05 6.29
CA HIS A 298 0.27 0.97 5.38
C HIS A 298 1.73 0.54 5.15
N GLY A 299 2.54 0.44 6.21
CA GLY A 299 3.94 -0.01 6.08
C GLY A 299 4.09 -1.42 5.49
N GLY A 300 3.12 -2.30 5.71
CA GLY A 300 3.08 -3.63 5.10
C GLY A 300 2.69 -3.60 3.62
N LYS A 301 1.73 -2.75 3.23
CA LYS A 301 1.38 -2.45 1.83
C LYS A 301 2.61 -1.95 1.08
N GLU A 302 3.25 -0.91 1.61
CA GLU A 302 4.43 -0.25 1.03
C GLU A 302 5.58 -1.22 0.83
N ARG A 303 5.96 -1.98 1.87
CA ARG A 303 7.01 -3.01 1.78
C ARG A 303 6.70 -4.06 0.70
N GLY A 304 5.43 -4.47 0.57
CA GLY A 304 5.00 -5.38 -0.48
C GLY A 304 5.14 -4.80 -1.89
N ILE A 305 4.77 -3.54 -2.06
CA ILE A 305 4.80 -2.80 -3.33
C ILE A 305 6.24 -2.51 -3.77
N ALA A 306 7.07 -2.00 -2.86
CA ALA A 306 8.47 -1.68 -3.12
C ALA A 306 9.26 -2.92 -3.58
N GLU A 307 9.12 -4.04 -2.87
CA GLU A 307 9.76 -5.31 -3.24
C GLU A 307 9.22 -5.86 -4.58
N TYR A 308 7.92 -5.69 -4.87
CA TYR A 308 7.35 -6.14 -6.15
C TYR A 308 7.91 -5.36 -7.34
N PHE A 309 7.99 -4.03 -7.24
CA PHE A 309 8.59 -3.22 -8.29
C PHE A 309 10.11 -3.41 -8.39
N MET A 310 10.80 -3.67 -7.28
CA MET A 310 12.20 -4.11 -7.32
C MET A 310 12.35 -5.40 -8.12
N LEU A 311 11.61 -6.46 -7.76
CA LEU A 311 11.66 -7.75 -8.47
C LEU A 311 11.27 -7.63 -9.95
N GLN A 312 10.31 -6.77 -10.30
CA GLN A 312 9.95 -6.48 -11.68
C GLN A 312 11.12 -5.81 -12.43
N MET A 313 11.67 -4.72 -11.89
CA MET A 313 12.84 -4.03 -12.46
C MET A 313 14.00 -5.00 -12.69
N MET A 314 14.34 -5.82 -11.69
CA MET A 314 15.43 -6.80 -11.80
C MET A 314 15.16 -7.85 -12.87
N SER A 315 13.90 -8.28 -13.03
CA SER A 315 13.49 -9.23 -14.08
C SER A 315 13.54 -8.62 -15.48
N GLU A 316 13.17 -7.34 -15.64
CA GLU A 316 13.24 -6.63 -16.92
C GLU A 316 14.71 -6.40 -17.35
N LEU A 317 15.57 -6.04 -16.41
CA LEU A 317 17.01 -5.85 -16.64
C LEU A 317 17.73 -7.16 -16.98
N ASP A 318 17.45 -8.26 -16.28
CA ASP A 318 18.00 -9.59 -16.61
C ASP A 318 17.53 -10.05 -18.00
N HIS A 319 16.24 -9.85 -18.33
CA HIS A 319 15.71 -10.17 -19.65
C HIS A 319 16.41 -9.38 -20.76
N GLY A 320 16.56 -8.06 -20.61
CA GLY A 320 17.26 -7.22 -21.59
C GLY A 320 18.74 -7.60 -21.75
N LEU A 321 19.43 -7.93 -20.65
CA LEU A 321 20.79 -8.48 -20.70
C LEU A 321 20.85 -9.78 -21.51
N GLN A 322 19.94 -10.73 -21.25
CA GLN A 322 19.87 -12.00 -21.97
C GLN A 322 19.57 -11.82 -23.47
N GLU A 323 18.64 -10.92 -23.83
CA GLU A 323 18.35 -10.60 -25.24
C GLU A 323 19.54 -9.94 -25.95
N SER A 324 20.29 -9.08 -25.25
CA SER A 324 21.49 -8.43 -25.80
C SER A 324 22.65 -9.41 -26.04
N GLY A 325 22.67 -10.53 -25.33
CA GLY A 325 23.75 -11.52 -25.35
C GLY A 325 25.06 -11.02 -24.74
N VAL A 326 25.02 -9.95 -23.94
CA VAL A 326 26.19 -9.35 -23.27
C VAL A 326 26.34 -9.95 -21.87
N ASP A 327 27.58 -10.23 -21.47
CA ASP A 327 27.91 -10.66 -20.11
C ASP A 327 27.79 -9.47 -19.13
N ALA A 328 26.99 -9.64 -18.07
CA ALA A 328 26.78 -8.64 -17.01
C ALA A 328 28.10 -8.04 -16.50
N GLN A 329 29.16 -8.85 -16.37
CA GLN A 329 30.48 -8.42 -15.88
C GLN A 329 31.21 -7.42 -16.82
N GLN A 330 30.70 -7.22 -18.03
CA GLN A 330 31.20 -6.26 -19.01
C GLN A 330 30.38 -4.96 -19.04
N THR A 331 29.22 -4.94 -18.37
CA THR A 331 28.25 -3.84 -18.36
C THR A 331 28.31 -3.02 -17.08
N HIS A 332 27.76 -1.80 -17.11
CA HIS A 332 27.60 -0.95 -15.94
C HIS A 332 26.19 -0.35 -15.91
N ALA A 333 25.64 -0.13 -14.72
CA ALA A 333 24.37 0.57 -14.56
C ALA A 333 24.60 2.07 -14.30
N VAL A 334 23.69 2.90 -14.83
CA VAL A 334 23.45 4.25 -14.35
C VAL A 334 22.00 4.35 -13.91
N MET A 335 21.78 4.87 -12.71
CA MET A 335 20.47 4.99 -12.07
C MET A 335 20.22 6.43 -11.65
N GLY A 336 18.98 6.90 -11.72
CA GLY A 336 18.60 8.24 -11.29
C GLY A 336 17.11 8.53 -11.56
N PRO A 337 16.56 9.62 -11.00
CA PRO A 337 15.18 9.98 -11.19
C PRO A 337 14.92 10.43 -12.65
N VAL A 338 13.71 10.20 -13.13
CA VAL A 338 13.20 10.72 -14.40
C VAL A 338 11.76 11.21 -14.21
N ASP A 339 11.44 12.38 -14.77
CA ASP A 339 10.06 12.87 -14.89
C ASP A 339 9.44 12.29 -16.18
N ILE A 340 8.37 11.51 -16.03
CA ILE A 340 7.55 11.00 -17.13
C ILE A 340 6.12 11.49 -16.91
N GLU A 341 5.68 12.43 -17.74
CA GLU A 341 4.33 13.01 -17.72
C GLU A 341 3.91 13.64 -16.36
N GLY A 342 4.88 14.03 -15.51
CA GLY A 342 4.68 14.57 -14.17
C GLY A 342 4.84 13.55 -13.04
N GLU A 343 5.09 12.28 -13.34
CA GLU A 343 5.44 11.25 -12.36
C GLU A 343 6.97 11.07 -12.28
N ILE A 344 7.52 11.11 -11.07
CA ILE A 344 8.95 10.85 -10.84
C ILE A 344 9.15 9.35 -10.64
N LEU A 345 9.87 8.72 -11.57
CA LEU A 345 10.25 7.32 -11.52
C LEU A 345 11.76 7.19 -11.31
N LEU A 346 12.20 6.09 -10.69
CA LEU A 346 13.60 5.69 -10.68
C LEU A 346 13.91 4.87 -11.93
N ARG A 347 14.70 5.43 -12.85
CA ARG A 347 15.16 4.72 -14.06
C ARG A 347 16.53 4.09 -13.81
N VAL A 348 16.70 2.86 -14.30
CA VAL A 348 18.00 2.19 -14.42
C VAL A 348 18.27 1.87 -15.89
N ASN A 349 19.41 2.35 -16.39
CA ASN A 349 19.95 1.98 -17.70
C ASN A 349 21.21 1.14 -17.52
N ILE A 350 21.27 -0.04 -18.14
CA ILE A 350 22.49 -0.87 -18.22
C ILE A 350 23.18 -0.60 -19.56
N TYR A 351 24.48 -0.31 -19.51
CA TYR A 351 25.30 0.09 -20.64
C TYR A 351 26.43 -0.89 -20.94
N ASN A 352 26.62 -1.21 -22.22
CA ASN A 352 27.84 -1.81 -22.77
C ASN A 352 28.58 -0.75 -23.61
N GLY A 353 29.62 -0.15 -23.04
CA GLY A 353 30.23 1.06 -23.60
C GLY A 353 29.25 2.23 -23.55
N GLU A 354 28.97 2.85 -24.69
CA GLU A 354 27.99 3.95 -24.81
C GLU A 354 26.57 3.44 -25.18
N THR A 355 26.40 2.14 -25.40
CA THR A 355 25.13 1.54 -25.84
C THR A 355 24.32 1.04 -24.65
N VAL A 356 23.09 1.54 -24.49
CA VAL A 356 22.09 0.96 -23.58
C VAL A 356 21.71 -0.44 -24.08
N VAL A 357 21.80 -1.45 -23.21
CA VAL A 357 21.43 -2.84 -23.50
C VAL A 357 20.18 -3.30 -22.73
N ALA A 358 19.84 -2.64 -21.63
CA ALA A 358 18.58 -2.80 -20.92
C ALA A 358 18.19 -1.49 -20.22
N THR A 359 16.89 -1.25 -20.10
CA THR A 359 16.29 -0.15 -19.33
C THR A 359 15.13 -0.73 -18.53
N ALA A 360 14.99 -0.31 -17.28
CA ALA A 360 13.83 -0.59 -16.44
C ALA A 360 13.54 0.61 -15.55
N GLU A 361 12.30 0.72 -15.09
CA GLU A 361 11.78 1.87 -14.32
C GLU A 361 10.92 1.35 -13.17
N LYS A 362 10.98 2.02 -12.00
CA LYS A 362 10.03 1.79 -10.91
C LYS A 362 9.52 3.12 -10.33
N PRO A 363 8.29 3.15 -9.77
CA PRO A 363 7.85 4.28 -8.96
C PRO A 363 8.82 4.57 -7.81
N LEU A 364 9.01 5.85 -7.52
CA LEU A 364 9.83 6.34 -6.41
C LEU A 364 8.89 6.89 -5.32
N ASP A 365 8.97 6.44 -4.06
CA ASP A 365 8.10 7.00 -3.00
C ASP A 365 8.68 8.34 -2.50
N GLY A 366 8.04 9.44 -2.89
CA GLY A 366 8.42 10.79 -2.48
C GLY A 366 8.26 11.09 -0.97
N ALA A 367 7.75 10.16 -0.15
CA ALA A 367 7.78 10.23 1.32
C ALA A 367 8.91 9.42 1.97
N GLY A 368 9.54 8.51 1.22
CA GLY A 368 10.56 7.60 1.74
C GLY A 368 11.92 8.26 1.91
N ASP A 369 12.82 7.59 2.63
CA ASP A 369 14.25 7.95 2.57
C ASP A 369 14.80 7.52 1.21
N LEU A 370 14.86 8.49 0.29
CA LEU A 370 15.40 8.32 -1.06
C LEU A 370 16.80 7.70 -1.05
N GLN A 371 17.64 8.00 -0.05
CA GLN A 371 18.98 7.44 0.03
C GLN A 371 18.94 5.92 0.25
N VAL A 372 18.06 5.45 1.15
CA VAL A 372 17.85 4.01 1.39
C VAL A 372 17.32 3.32 0.14
N GLU A 373 16.34 3.92 -0.55
CA GLU A 373 15.79 3.34 -1.79
C GLU A 373 16.85 3.23 -2.90
N LEU A 374 17.74 4.22 -3.02
CA LEU A 374 18.86 4.20 -3.96
C LEU A 374 19.91 3.15 -3.57
N ASP A 375 20.27 3.05 -2.28
CA ASP A 375 21.26 2.10 -1.78
C ASP A 375 20.77 0.64 -1.96
N ASP A 376 19.53 0.34 -1.59
CA ASP A 376 18.89 -0.98 -1.81
C ASP A 376 18.86 -1.36 -3.30
N THR A 377 18.55 -0.39 -4.19
CA THR A 377 18.54 -0.63 -5.64
C THR A 377 19.96 -0.85 -6.19
N CYS A 378 20.94 -0.09 -5.71
CA CYS A 378 22.35 -0.28 -6.07
C CYS A 378 22.87 -1.67 -5.66
N ASP A 379 22.58 -2.11 -4.44
CA ASP A 379 22.98 -3.42 -3.93
C ASP A 379 22.31 -4.54 -4.74
N ALA A 380 21.01 -4.42 -5.04
CA ALA A 380 20.31 -5.36 -5.93
C ALA A 380 21.01 -5.47 -7.29
N LEU A 381 21.30 -4.34 -7.94
CA LEU A 381 22.01 -4.28 -9.23
C LEU A 381 23.42 -4.91 -9.17
N LEU A 382 24.15 -4.75 -8.07
CA LEU A 382 25.44 -5.40 -7.86
C LEU A 382 25.31 -6.93 -7.75
N THR A 383 24.22 -7.46 -7.16
CA THR A 383 23.99 -8.91 -7.10
C THR A 383 23.75 -9.57 -8.47
N MET A 384 23.34 -8.82 -9.50
CA MET A 384 23.28 -9.32 -10.89
C MET A 384 24.66 -9.59 -11.50
N GLY A 385 25.75 -9.17 -10.84
CA GLY A 385 27.12 -9.32 -11.35
C GLY A 385 27.52 -8.23 -12.34
N LEU A 386 26.87 -7.06 -12.30
CA LEU A 386 27.31 -5.88 -13.06
C LEU A 386 28.70 -5.42 -12.61
N LYS A 387 29.46 -4.81 -13.52
CA LYS A 387 30.83 -4.37 -13.23
C LYS A 387 30.90 -3.19 -12.24
N SER A 388 29.90 -2.31 -12.29
CA SER A 388 29.81 -1.09 -11.48
C SER A 388 28.43 -0.46 -11.63
N VAL A 389 28.00 0.27 -10.60
CA VAL A 389 26.79 1.12 -10.61
C VAL A 389 27.20 2.60 -10.45
N ALA A 390 26.41 3.51 -10.99
CA ALA A 390 26.59 4.95 -10.86
C ALA A 390 25.23 5.65 -10.67
N LEU A 391 25.24 6.75 -9.93
CA LEU A 391 24.07 7.59 -9.64
C LEU A 391 24.10 8.85 -10.51
N ALA A 392 23.00 9.16 -11.17
CA ALA A 392 22.74 10.41 -11.87
C ALA A 392 21.88 11.33 -10.99
N GLU A 393 22.02 12.65 -11.18
CA GLU A 393 21.13 13.63 -10.53
C GLU A 393 19.71 13.55 -11.11
N GLU A 394 19.62 13.38 -12.43
CA GLU A 394 18.38 13.16 -13.20
C GLU A 394 18.71 12.50 -14.54
N PHE A 395 17.69 11.99 -15.23
CA PHE A 395 17.72 11.78 -16.68
C PHE A 395 17.02 12.94 -17.41
N ASP A 396 17.68 13.54 -18.40
CA ASP A 396 17.10 14.61 -19.20
C ASP A 396 15.99 14.12 -20.15
N ALA A 397 15.29 15.05 -20.78
CA ALA A 397 14.19 14.77 -21.71
C ALA A 397 14.61 14.01 -22.99
N ASP A 398 15.91 13.95 -23.30
CA ASP A 398 16.48 13.14 -24.38
C ASP A 398 16.93 11.73 -23.88
N GLY A 399 16.78 11.45 -22.57
CA GLY A 399 17.11 10.18 -21.93
C GLY A 399 18.56 10.06 -21.46
N ASN A 400 19.34 11.15 -21.44
CA ASN A 400 20.74 11.14 -21.01
C ASN A 400 20.86 11.35 -19.50
N ALA A 401 21.79 10.63 -18.87
CA ALA A 401 22.07 10.77 -17.46
C ALA A 401 22.88 12.05 -17.16
N VAL A 402 22.40 12.88 -16.23
CA VAL A 402 22.98 14.16 -15.84
C VAL A 402 23.84 14.00 -14.56
N ASN A 403 24.98 14.69 -14.51
CA ASN A 403 25.88 14.80 -13.34
C ASN A 403 26.32 13.48 -12.67
N VAL A 404 26.42 12.41 -13.46
CA VAL A 404 26.75 11.04 -13.02
C VAL A 404 27.97 10.95 -12.09
N GLN A 405 27.78 10.35 -10.91
CA GLN A 405 28.80 9.99 -9.93
C GLN A 405 28.88 8.46 -9.77
N PRO A 406 30.07 7.85 -9.59
CA PRO A 406 30.17 6.43 -9.24
C PRO A 406 29.48 6.14 -7.91
N TYR A 407 28.75 5.02 -7.83
CA TYR A 407 28.26 4.53 -6.55
C TYR A 407 29.45 4.04 -5.72
N ALA A 408 29.64 4.64 -4.54
CA ALA A 408 30.66 4.25 -3.59
C ALA A 408 30.02 3.42 -2.49
N ASP A 409 30.07 2.10 -2.67
CA ASP A 409 29.63 1.08 -1.72
C ASP A 409 30.01 1.47 -0.27
N GLY A 410 28.99 1.70 0.56
CA GLY A 410 29.12 2.18 1.93
C GLY A 410 29.79 1.21 2.90
N SER A 411 30.06 -0.04 2.48
CA SER A 411 30.66 -1.10 3.30
C SER A 411 32.15 -0.92 3.63
N ALA A 412 32.71 0.28 3.43
CA ALA A 412 34.11 0.63 3.68
C ALA A 412 34.32 1.81 4.68
N ALA A 413 33.65 1.75 5.84
CA ALA A 413 33.88 2.65 6.99
C ALA A 413 34.03 1.87 8.32
#